data_AF-A0A2W5YM95-F1
#
_entry.id   AF-A0A2W5YM95-F1
#
_cell.length_a   1.000
_cell.length_b   1.000
_cell.length_c   1.000
_cell.angle_alpha   90.00
_cell.angle_beta   90.00
_cell.angle_gamma   90.00
#
_symmetry.space_group_name_H-M   'P 1'
#
loop_
_entity.id
_entity.type
_entity.pdbx_description
1 polymer ?
#
loop_
_entity_poly.entity_id
_entity_poly.type
_entity_poly.pdbx_seq_one_letter_code
_entity_poly.pdbx_strand_id
1 'polypeptide(L)'
;MISCAPHVVDVDYVGGTIAFDSPAHVEAPAGEVSFTNRTLLFVEAFVNDRGPFDFAVDTGAEMSVISPDLVSELDLRTLPAPDLFGLGGDSPSLHARSARLERMHVSGYRFEGFDVAVGSFFDHLRAATGVAFRGVLGYTFFAGNLVRFDFPRSRLSLIRR
;
A
#
# COMPACT_ATOMS: atom_id res chain seq x y z
N MET A 1 -0.11 -17.71 -29.66
CA MET A 1 0.18 -17.94 -28.22
C MET A 1 0.77 -16.64 -27.68
N ILE A 2 0.05 -15.95 -26.79
CA ILE A 2 0.63 -14.80 -26.09
C ILE A 2 1.66 -15.39 -25.13
N SER A 3 2.92 -15.05 -25.32
CA SER A 3 3.97 -15.40 -24.37
C SER A 3 3.70 -14.64 -23.07
N CYS A 4 3.33 -15.35 -22.00
CA CYS A 4 3.17 -14.81 -20.63
C CYS A 4 4.54 -14.55 -19.97
N ALA A 5 5.50 -14.00 -20.71
CA ALA A 5 6.81 -13.63 -20.20
C ALA A 5 6.68 -12.42 -19.25
N PRO A 6 7.52 -12.35 -18.22
CA PRO A 6 7.20 -11.68 -16.97
C PRO A 6 7.02 -10.18 -17.17
N HIS A 7 5.92 -9.63 -16.66
CA HIS A 7 5.48 -8.29 -16.99
C HIS A 7 5.99 -7.27 -15.96
N VAL A 8 6.38 -6.10 -16.45
CA VAL A 8 6.47 -4.89 -15.65
C VAL A 8 5.16 -4.13 -15.82
N VAL A 9 4.57 -3.67 -14.71
CA VAL A 9 3.33 -2.91 -14.72
C VAL A 9 3.57 -1.54 -14.12
N ASP A 10 3.23 -0.51 -14.88
CA ASP A 10 3.32 0.89 -14.47
C ASP A 10 1.90 1.43 -14.26
N VAL A 11 1.62 1.92 -13.05
CA VAL A 11 0.38 2.61 -12.68
C VAL A 11 0.70 4.09 -12.50
N ASP A 12 0.25 4.92 -13.44
CA ASP A 12 0.41 6.38 -13.43
C ASP A 12 -0.91 7.02 -13.01
N TYR A 13 -1.01 7.39 -11.73
CA TYR A 13 -2.20 8.06 -11.20
C TYR A 13 -2.38 9.48 -11.75
N VAL A 14 -1.29 10.18 -12.08
CA VAL A 14 -1.34 11.55 -12.61
C VAL A 14 -1.76 11.53 -14.08
N GLY A 15 -1.20 10.59 -14.85
CA GLY A 15 -1.51 10.40 -16.27
C GLY A 15 -2.80 9.61 -16.52
N GLY A 16 -3.33 8.90 -15.51
CA GLY A 16 -4.51 8.04 -15.64
C GLY A 16 -4.27 6.82 -16.54
N THR A 17 -3.04 6.30 -16.57
CA THR A 17 -2.66 5.19 -17.47
C THR A 17 -2.12 4.00 -16.70
N ILE A 18 -2.43 2.80 -17.21
CA ILE A 18 -1.75 1.56 -16.83
C ILE A 18 -1.00 1.05 -18.05
N ALA A 19 0.32 0.89 -17.94
CA ALA A 19 1.17 0.37 -19.00
C ALA A 19 1.75 -0.99 -18.60
N PHE A 20 1.93 -1.84 -19.61
CA PHE A 20 2.52 -3.18 -19.48
C PHE A 20 3.76 -3.25 -20.36
N ASP A 21 4.89 -3.64 -19.79
CA ASP A 21 6.17 -3.72 -20.49
C ASP A 21 6.90 -5.04 -20.21
N SER A 22 7.95 -5.31 -20.99
CA SER A 22 8.91 -6.37 -20.79
C SER A 22 10.08 -5.87 -19.92
N PRO A 23 10.68 -6.70 -19.04
CA PRO A 23 11.74 -6.26 -18.12
C PRO A 23 13.02 -5.81 -18.84
N ALA A 24 13.19 -6.21 -20.11
CA ALA A 24 14.36 -5.89 -20.91
C ALA A 24 14.48 -4.38 -21.26
N HIS A 25 13.41 -3.60 -21.12
CA HIS A 25 13.37 -2.18 -21.50
C HIS A 25 13.29 -1.23 -20.29
N VAL A 26 13.45 -1.74 -19.08
CA VAL A 26 13.21 -0.99 -17.85
C VAL A 26 14.53 -0.53 -17.25
N GLU A 27 14.74 0.79 -17.25
CA GLU A 27 15.85 1.42 -16.55
C GLU A 27 15.62 1.35 -15.03
N ALA A 28 16.68 1.08 -14.26
CA ALA A 28 16.59 0.93 -12.81
C ALA A 28 16.19 2.28 -12.16
N PRO A 29 15.09 2.35 -11.41
CA PRO A 29 14.65 3.56 -10.74
C PRO A 29 15.56 3.95 -9.57
N ALA A 30 15.46 5.21 -9.13
CA ALA A 30 16.27 5.77 -8.06
C ALA A 30 16.08 5.09 -6.68
N GLY A 31 15.00 4.31 -6.52
CA GLY A 31 14.73 3.51 -5.34
C GLY A 31 13.82 2.32 -5.68
N GLU A 32 13.99 1.21 -4.96
CA GLU A 32 13.14 0.03 -5.08
C GLU A 32 12.90 -0.58 -3.69
N VAL A 33 11.74 -1.20 -3.51
CA VAL A 33 11.42 -2.04 -2.36
C VAL A 33 11.14 -3.46 -2.84
N SER A 34 11.67 -4.46 -2.14
CA SER A 34 11.28 -5.85 -2.38
C SER A 34 9.83 -6.05 -1.98
N PHE A 35 9.08 -6.83 -2.75
CA PHE A 35 7.78 -7.32 -2.32
C PHE A 35 7.73 -8.84 -2.32
N THR A 36 6.84 -9.40 -1.51
CA THR A 36 6.51 -10.83 -1.58
C THR A 36 5.29 -11.04 -2.48
N ASN A 37 5.44 -11.84 -3.53
CA ASN A 37 4.37 -12.15 -4.49
C ASN A 37 3.59 -13.40 -4.05
N ARG A 38 2.47 -13.21 -3.34
CA ARG A 38 1.49 -14.25 -2.97
C ARG A 38 0.13 -13.90 -3.58
N THR A 39 -0.97 -14.28 -2.93
CA THR A 39 -2.32 -13.78 -3.26
C THR A 39 -2.39 -12.25 -3.22
N LEU A 40 -1.59 -11.61 -2.36
CA LEU A 40 -1.41 -10.16 -2.26
C LEU A 40 0.10 -9.83 -2.33
N LEU A 41 0.41 -8.60 -2.72
CA LEU A 41 1.76 -8.04 -2.65
C LEU A 41 1.96 -7.36 -1.30
N PHE A 42 3.06 -7.68 -0.63
CA PHE A 42 3.42 -7.08 0.67
C PHE A 42 4.77 -6.37 0.60
N VAL A 43 4.85 -5.22 1.26
CA VAL A 43 6.08 -4.44 1.47
C VAL A 43 6.27 -4.13 2.95
N GLU A 44 7.52 -4.03 3.39
CA GLU A 44 7.85 -3.62 4.75
C GLU A 44 7.93 -2.08 4.84
N ALA A 45 7.32 -1.53 5.90
CA ALA A 45 7.36 -0.12 6.21
C ALA A 45 7.66 0.14 7.69
N PHE A 46 8.38 1.23 7.98
CA PHE A 46 8.43 1.81 9.31
C PHE A 46 7.41 2.95 9.40
N VAL A 47 6.65 3.00 10.48
CA VAL A 47 5.66 4.06 10.76
C VAL A 47 6.06 4.77 12.03
N ASN A 48 6.20 6.10 11.98
CA ASN A 48 6.69 6.91 13.11
C ASN A 48 7.95 6.29 13.76
N ASP A 49 8.93 5.91 12.93
CA ASP A 49 10.20 5.28 13.32
C ASP A 49 10.08 3.90 14.02
N ARG A 50 8.91 3.24 13.95
CA ARG A 50 8.66 1.90 14.51
C ARG A 50 8.37 0.89 13.40
N GLY A 51 8.83 -0.34 13.56
CA GLY A 51 8.68 -1.41 12.57
C GLY A 51 9.94 -2.30 12.46
N PRO A 52 10.13 -3.02 11.33
CA PRO A 52 9.28 -2.98 10.14
C PRO A 52 7.91 -3.64 10.37
N PHE A 53 6.91 -3.17 9.66
CA PHE A 53 5.56 -3.73 9.61
C PHE A 53 5.22 -4.11 8.17
N ASP A 54 4.54 -5.24 7.98
CA ASP A 54 4.04 -5.64 6.66
C ASP A 54 2.83 -4.79 6.26
N PHE A 55 2.84 -4.27 5.04
CA PHE A 55 1.71 -3.59 4.42
C PHE A 55 1.34 -4.27 3.11
N ALA A 56 0.06 -4.54 2.91
CA ALA A 56 -0.46 -4.96 1.61
C ALA A 56 -0.47 -3.78 0.64
N VAL A 57 -0.17 -4.02 -0.63
CA VAL A 57 -0.28 -3.02 -1.70
C VAL A 57 -1.61 -3.21 -2.42
N ASP A 58 -2.44 -2.17 -2.44
CA ASP A 58 -3.74 -2.17 -3.13
C ASP A 58 -3.89 -0.90 -3.96
N THR A 59 -3.55 -0.98 -5.25
CA THR A 59 -3.68 0.15 -6.18
C THR A 59 -5.14 0.54 -6.46
N GLY A 60 -6.11 -0.31 -6.06
CA GLY A 60 -7.54 -0.05 -6.21
C GLY A 60 -8.19 0.61 -5.00
N ALA A 61 -7.49 0.73 -3.87
CA ALA A 61 -8.01 1.38 -2.67
C ALA A 61 -7.92 2.92 -2.75
N GLU A 62 -9.01 3.62 -2.43
CA GLU A 62 -9.06 5.09 -2.38
C GLU A 62 -8.19 5.67 -1.25
N MET A 63 -8.15 4.98 -0.10
CA MET A 63 -7.41 5.40 1.09
C MET A 63 -6.46 4.30 1.53
N SER A 64 -5.31 4.71 2.09
CA SER A 64 -4.48 3.79 2.85
C SER A 64 -5.15 3.53 4.20
N VAL A 65 -5.05 2.30 4.69
CA VAL A 65 -5.74 1.85 5.89
C VAL A 65 -4.73 1.24 6.85
N ILE A 66 -4.84 1.52 8.14
CA ILE A 66 -4.10 0.84 9.20
C ILE A 66 -5.04 0.06 10.12
N SER A 67 -4.49 -0.94 10.78
CA SER A 67 -5.24 -1.78 11.71
C SER A 67 -5.36 -1.14 13.10
N PRO A 68 -6.41 -1.45 13.90
CA PRO A 68 -6.65 -0.79 15.19
C PRO A 68 -5.60 -1.18 16.25
N ASP A 69 -5.01 -2.37 16.11
CA ASP A 69 -3.88 -2.81 16.92
C ASP A 69 -2.60 -2.02 16.61
N LEU A 70 -2.37 -1.61 15.36
CA LEU A 70 -1.25 -0.72 15.02
C LEU A 70 -1.46 0.70 15.60
N VAL A 71 -2.70 1.22 15.54
CA VAL A 71 -3.08 2.46 16.22
C VAL A 71 -2.76 2.40 17.71
N SER A 72 -3.13 1.30 18.36
CA SER A 72 -2.91 1.10 19.80
C SER A 72 -1.42 0.95 20.15
N GLU A 73 -0.67 0.19 19.34
CA GLU A 73 0.76 -0.05 19.53
C GLU A 73 1.62 1.23 19.39
N LEU A 74 1.20 2.13 18.51
CA LEU A 74 1.86 3.41 18.25
C LEU A 74 1.27 4.59 19.02
N ASP A 75 0.27 4.34 19.90
CA ASP A 75 -0.45 5.36 20.68
C ASP A 75 -0.98 6.52 19.80
N LEU A 76 -1.55 6.18 18.65
CA LEU A 76 -2.02 7.17 17.68
C LEU A 76 -3.35 7.78 18.11
N ARG A 77 -3.42 9.11 18.04
CA ARG A 77 -4.69 9.82 18.14
C ARG A 77 -5.52 9.56 16.88
N THR A 78 -6.80 9.23 17.09
CA THR A 78 -7.75 9.02 16.00
C THR A 78 -8.87 10.04 16.05
N LEU A 79 -9.31 10.47 14.87
CA LEU A 79 -10.40 11.44 14.68
C LEU A 79 -11.57 10.77 13.94
N PRO A 80 -12.80 11.26 14.12
CA PRO A 80 -13.91 10.89 13.23
C PRO A 80 -13.56 11.24 11.78
N ALA A 81 -13.92 10.37 10.85
CA ALA A 81 -13.74 10.52 9.42
C ALA A 81 -15.10 10.33 8.70
N PRO A 82 -15.26 10.86 7.47
CA PRO A 82 -16.42 10.54 6.64
C PRO A 82 -16.50 9.03 6.40
N ASP A 83 -17.71 8.50 6.27
CA ASP A 83 -17.91 7.08 5.98
C ASP A 83 -17.15 6.69 4.71
N LEU A 84 -16.25 5.71 4.85
CA LEU A 84 -15.50 5.14 3.74
C LEU A 84 -16.28 3.95 3.19
N PHE A 85 -16.75 4.09 1.96
CA PHE A 85 -17.39 3.00 1.23
C PHE A 85 -16.32 2.10 0.59
N GLY A 86 -16.53 0.78 0.61
CA GLY A 86 -15.73 -0.16 -0.19
C GLY A 86 -14.67 -0.98 0.56
N LEU A 87 -14.48 -0.80 1.87
CA LEU A 87 -13.57 -1.63 2.68
C LEU A 87 -14.22 -2.94 3.17
N GLY A 88 -14.85 -3.67 2.25
CA GLY A 88 -15.31 -5.04 2.47
C GLY A 88 -16.64 -5.20 3.23
N GLY A 89 -17.75 -5.16 2.49
CA GLY A 89 -19.03 -5.75 2.89
C GLY A 89 -19.96 -4.85 3.71
N ASP A 90 -21.25 -5.21 3.70
CA ASP A 90 -22.45 -4.53 4.24
C ASP A 90 -22.42 -4.22 5.75
N SER A 91 -21.39 -3.55 6.25
CA SER A 91 -21.40 -3.00 7.60
C SER A 91 -22.07 -1.63 7.57
N PRO A 92 -23.15 -1.41 8.34
CA PRO A 92 -23.79 -0.10 8.44
C PRO A 92 -22.75 0.88 8.98
N SER A 93 -22.38 1.88 8.18
CA SER A 93 -21.59 3.08 8.52
C SER A 93 -21.02 3.05 9.94
N LEU A 94 -20.02 2.20 10.15
CA LEU A 94 -19.26 2.18 11.40
C LEU A 94 -18.45 3.46 11.33
N HIS A 95 -18.72 4.41 12.24
CA HIS A 95 -18.05 5.71 12.32
C HIS A 95 -16.59 5.58 11.93
N ALA A 96 -16.28 5.93 10.67
CA ALA A 96 -14.95 5.75 10.15
C ALA A 96 -14.02 6.58 11.02
N ARG A 97 -12.90 6.00 11.42
CA ARG A 97 -11.86 6.73 12.14
C ARG A 97 -10.69 6.92 11.21
N SER A 98 -10.04 8.06 11.33
CA SER A 98 -8.75 8.32 10.68
C SER A 98 -7.68 8.53 11.75
N ALA A 99 -6.45 8.25 11.39
CA ALA A 99 -5.26 8.62 12.14
C ALA A 99 -4.33 9.41 11.21
N ARG A 100 -3.52 10.29 11.80
CA ARG A 100 -2.43 10.94 11.07
C ARG A 100 -1.11 10.26 11.40
N LEU A 101 -0.39 9.84 10.37
CA LEU A 101 0.97 9.32 10.50
C LEU A 101 1.93 10.49 10.29
N GLU A 102 2.90 10.64 11.21
CA GLU A 102 3.91 11.70 11.09
C GLU A 102 4.85 11.38 9.95
N ARG A 103 5.30 10.13 9.87
CA ARG A 103 6.15 9.66 8.80
C ARG A 103 5.96 8.17 8.51
N MET A 104 6.23 7.81 7.27
CA MET A 104 6.40 6.42 6.87
C MET A 104 7.63 6.28 5.99
N HIS A 105 8.42 5.24 6.29
CA HIS A 105 9.60 4.88 5.51
C HIS A 105 9.39 3.52 4.87
N VAL A 106 9.49 3.46 3.55
CA VAL A 106 9.43 2.23 2.76
C VAL A 106 10.70 2.17 1.93
N SER A 107 11.65 1.31 2.32
CA SER A 107 12.99 1.29 1.72
C SER A 107 13.62 2.70 1.73
N GLY A 108 14.06 3.22 0.57
CA GLY A 108 14.61 4.57 0.40
C GLY A 108 13.57 5.70 0.31
N TYR A 109 12.28 5.38 0.37
CA TYR A 109 11.20 6.37 0.27
C TYR A 109 10.74 6.85 1.64
N ARG A 110 10.55 8.16 1.76
CA ARG A 110 10.07 8.81 2.98
C ARG A 110 8.83 9.65 2.66
N PHE A 111 7.77 9.37 3.39
CA PHE A 111 6.49 10.08 3.32
C PHE A 111 6.27 10.79 4.64
N GLU A 112 5.76 12.02 4.58
CA GLU A 112 5.55 12.86 5.76
C GLU A 112 4.08 13.30 5.83
N GLY A 113 3.53 13.25 7.04
CA GLY A 113 2.26 13.89 7.40
C GLY A 113 1.06 13.50 6.56
N PHE A 114 0.72 12.21 6.50
CA PHE A 114 -0.42 11.71 5.72
C PHE A 114 -1.49 11.04 6.59
N ASP A 115 -2.74 11.18 6.16
CA ASP A 115 -3.90 10.63 6.85
C ASP A 115 -4.22 9.23 6.33
N VAL A 116 -4.59 8.34 7.25
CA VAL A 116 -4.96 6.96 6.96
C VAL A 116 -6.29 6.64 7.63
N ALA A 117 -7.07 5.76 7.01
CA ALA A 117 -8.25 5.20 7.64
C ALA A 117 -7.86 4.14 8.68
N VAL A 118 -8.73 3.89 9.64
CA VAL A 118 -8.60 2.79 10.60
C VAL A 118 -9.70 1.78 10.33
N GLY A 119 -9.32 0.58 9.90
CA GLY A 119 -10.26 -0.49 9.48
C GLY A 119 -10.15 -1.73 10.37
N SER A 120 -11.26 -2.43 10.60
CA SER A 120 -11.32 -3.64 11.45
C SER A 120 -11.27 -4.98 10.70
N PHE A 121 -11.19 -4.97 9.37
CA PHE A 121 -11.29 -6.16 8.50
C PHE A 121 -10.02 -7.03 8.44
N PHE A 122 -8.97 -6.68 9.18
CA PHE A 122 -7.64 -7.29 9.06
C PHE A 122 -7.61 -8.77 9.47
N ASP A 123 -8.35 -9.18 10.51
CA ASP A 123 -8.24 -10.54 11.05
C ASP A 123 -8.61 -11.61 10.00
N HIS A 124 -9.67 -11.37 9.23
CA HIS A 124 -10.08 -12.27 8.15
C HIS A 124 -9.03 -12.35 7.03
N LEU A 125 -8.46 -11.22 6.63
CA LEU A 125 -7.44 -11.17 5.58
C LEU A 125 -6.11 -11.78 6.02
N ARG A 126 -5.71 -11.55 7.28
CA ARG A 126 -4.51 -12.16 7.88
C ARG A 126 -4.66 -13.68 7.93
N ALA A 127 -5.83 -14.19 8.32
CA ALA A 127 -6.11 -15.63 8.31
C ALA A 127 -6.03 -16.22 6.89
N ALA A 128 -6.54 -15.52 5.87
CA ALA A 128 -6.53 -15.99 4.49
C ALA A 128 -5.13 -15.97 3.85
N THR A 129 -4.27 -15.03 4.25
CA THR A 129 -2.94 -14.82 3.64
C THR A 129 -1.79 -15.45 4.43
N GLY A 130 -2.00 -15.70 5.73
CA GLY A 130 -0.96 -16.13 6.66
C GLY A 130 0.06 -15.04 7.02
N VAL A 131 -0.20 -13.78 6.64
CA VAL A 131 0.70 -12.64 6.89
C VAL A 131 0.04 -11.70 7.91
N ALA A 132 0.77 -11.31 8.94
CA ALA A 132 0.29 -10.43 10.01
C ALA A 132 0.37 -8.94 9.62
N PHE A 133 -0.08 -8.59 8.42
CA PHE A 133 0.05 -7.22 7.88
C PHE A 133 -0.76 -6.20 8.70
N ARG A 134 -0.20 -5.00 8.83
CA ARG A 134 -0.65 -3.93 9.72
C ARG A 134 -1.36 -2.80 9.00
N GLY A 135 -1.33 -2.82 7.67
CA GLY A 135 -2.04 -1.85 6.86
C GLY A 135 -2.12 -2.21 5.38
N VAL A 136 -2.87 -1.40 4.65
CA VAL A 136 -3.01 -1.43 3.21
C VAL A 136 -2.53 -0.07 2.68
N LEU A 137 -1.59 -0.07 1.74
CA LEU A 137 -1.18 1.13 1.02
C LEU A 137 -2.07 1.28 -0.21
N GLY A 138 -2.77 2.41 -0.29
CA GLY A 138 -3.70 2.74 -1.36
C GLY A 138 -3.35 4.04 -2.07
N TYR A 139 -4.32 4.61 -2.77
CA TYR A 139 -4.17 5.81 -3.59
C TYR A 139 -3.52 6.98 -2.86
N THR A 140 -3.92 7.27 -1.62
CA THR A 140 -3.28 8.33 -0.79
C THR A 140 -1.77 8.19 -0.62
N PHE A 141 -1.21 6.97 -0.71
CA PHE A 141 0.23 6.74 -0.66
C PHE A 141 0.87 6.85 -2.05
N PHE A 142 0.16 6.42 -3.11
CA PHE A 142 0.69 6.33 -4.46
C PHE A 142 0.46 7.54 -5.35
N ALA A 143 -0.55 8.38 -5.09
CA ALA A 143 -1.09 9.36 -6.03
C ALA A 143 -0.07 10.36 -6.63
N GLY A 144 1.01 10.66 -5.90
CA GLY A 144 2.09 11.56 -6.36
C GLY A 144 3.19 10.86 -7.16
N ASN A 145 3.06 9.58 -7.46
CA ASN A 145 4.12 8.77 -8.06
C ASN A 145 3.58 7.90 -9.21
N LEU A 146 4.46 7.65 -10.17
CA LEU A 146 4.35 6.47 -11.03
C LEU A 146 4.76 5.25 -10.20
N VAL A 147 3.85 4.29 -10.04
CA VAL A 147 4.11 3.04 -9.31
C VAL A 147 4.49 1.96 -10.31
N ARG A 148 5.72 1.44 -10.20
CA ARG A 148 6.24 0.37 -11.05
C ARG A 148 6.31 -0.93 -10.29
N PHE A 149 5.71 -1.98 -10.83
CA PHE A 149 5.81 -3.36 -10.36
C PHE A 149 6.66 -4.17 -11.34
N ASP A 150 7.87 -4.55 -10.93
CA ASP A 150 8.70 -5.52 -11.61
C ASP A 150 8.49 -6.89 -10.95
N PHE A 151 7.54 -7.66 -11.48
CA PHE A 151 7.23 -9.01 -11.00
C PHE A 151 8.39 -10.01 -11.10
N PRO A 152 9.18 -10.06 -12.19
CA PRO A 152 10.30 -11.01 -12.24
C PRO A 152 11.40 -10.72 -11.21
N ARG A 153 11.64 -9.45 -10.85
CA ARG A 153 12.60 -9.08 -9.80
C ARG A 153 11.96 -8.99 -8.41
N SER A 154 10.64 -9.08 -8.32
CA SER A 154 9.86 -8.83 -7.11
C SER A 154 10.16 -7.46 -6.50
N ARG A 155 10.15 -6.41 -7.34
CA ARG A 155 10.50 -5.04 -6.97
C ARG A 155 9.36 -4.06 -7.24
N LEU A 156 9.04 -3.25 -6.26
CA LEU A 156 8.15 -2.09 -6.39
C LEU A 156 8.99 -0.82 -6.35
N SER A 157 8.69 0.12 -7.24
CA SER A 157 9.40 1.39 -7.32
C SER A 157 8.41 2.54 -7.39
N LEU A 158 8.76 3.67 -6.77
CA LEU A 158 7.98 4.90 -6.83
C LEU A 158 8.81 5.94 -7.56
N ILE A 159 8.35 6.32 -8.74
CA ILE A 159 9.05 7.30 -9.58
C ILE A 159 8.26 8.60 -9.47
N ARG A 160 8.91 9.63 -8.92
CA ARG A 160 8.28 10.93 -8.72
C ARG A 160 7.90 11.53 -10.08
N ARG A 161 6.65 11.94 -10.21
CA ARG A 161 6.12 12.68 -11.36
C ARG A 161 6.01 14.16 -11.05
#